data_AF-A0A7E5VB66-F1
#
_entry.id   AF-A0A7E5VB66-F1
#
_cell.length_a   1.000
_cell.length_b   1.000
_cell.length_c   1.000
_cell.angle_alpha   90.00
_cell.angle_beta   90.00
_cell.angle_gamma   90.00
#
_symmetry.space_group_name_H-M   'P 1'
#
loop_
_entity.id
_entity.type
_entity.pdbx_description
1 polymer ?
#
loop_
_entity_poly.entity_id
_entity_poly.type
_entity_poly.pdbx_seq_one_letter_code
_entity_poly.pdbx_strand_id
1 'polypeptide(L)'
;MEDEEFVGCISCMNTNDLCDLFALYAENTETYAKMFETCFDLKVPNHLKYICSDCVEHLEKALAFKGQTTKSLSMLQHVKDEEYLDESILEEAEGSSSEGKKLVVLKNVGSDGEDDDLDGKQNFLKSSSYFCG
;
A
#
# COMPACT_ATOMS: atom_id res chain seq x y z
N MET A 1 0.65 48.47 -18.78
CA MET A 1 0.21 47.89 -17.51
C MET A 1 1.35 46.99 -17.12
N GLU A 2 2.11 47.34 -16.08
CA GLU A 2 3.19 46.48 -15.60
C GLU A 2 2.53 45.19 -15.12
N ASP A 3 2.96 44.05 -15.67
CA ASP A 3 2.45 42.75 -15.30
C ASP A 3 2.80 42.50 -13.83
N GLU A 4 1.85 42.76 -12.92
CA GLU A 4 2.01 42.47 -11.50
C GLU A 4 2.21 40.95 -11.35
N GLU A 5 3.45 40.56 -11.08
CA GLU A 5 3.80 39.18 -10.79
C GLU A 5 3.13 38.76 -9.48
N PHE A 6 2.32 37.70 -9.52
CA PHE A 6 1.64 37.20 -8.33
C PHE A 6 2.67 36.65 -7.33
N VAL A 7 2.73 37.27 -6.16
CA VAL A 7 3.58 36.82 -5.04
C VAL A 7 2.69 36.22 -3.96
N GLY A 8 2.54 34.90 -3.98
CA GLY A 8 1.79 34.15 -2.97
C GLY A 8 1.92 32.65 -3.18
N CYS A 9 1.62 31.88 -2.14
CA CYS A 9 1.59 30.43 -2.20
C CYS A 9 0.51 29.97 -3.19
N ILE A 10 0.88 29.13 -4.16
CA ILE A 10 -0.04 28.56 -5.15
C ILE A 10 -1.20 27.77 -4.53
N SER A 11 -1.00 27.18 -3.35
CA SER A 11 -2.00 26.30 -2.72
C SER A 11 -2.94 27.02 -1.75
N CYS A 12 -2.41 27.95 -0.94
CA CYS A 12 -3.18 28.58 0.15
C CYS A 12 -3.24 30.10 0.07
N MET A 13 -2.62 30.71 -0.95
CA MET A 13 -2.56 32.17 -1.18
C MET A 13 -1.93 32.99 -0.05
N ASN A 14 -1.35 32.35 0.97
CA ASN A 14 -0.55 33.02 1.99
C ASN A 14 0.70 33.65 1.35
N THR A 15 1.19 34.75 1.92
CA THR A 15 2.37 35.49 1.47
C THR A 15 3.56 35.33 2.41
N ASN A 16 3.44 34.50 3.45
CA ASN A 16 4.51 34.24 4.41
C ASN A 16 5.25 32.94 4.07
N ASP A 17 6.54 32.91 4.40
CA ASP A 17 7.43 31.74 4.33
C ASP A 17 7.42 31.03 2.96
N LEU A 18 7.63 31.83 1.92
CA LEU A 18 7.56 31.38 0.52
C LEU A 18 8.88 30.76 0.05
N CYS A 19 8.77 29.57 -0.53
CA CYS A 19 9.80 28.85 -1.27
C CYS A 19 9.53 28.94 -2.78
N ASP A 20 10.59 28.87 -3.59
CA ASP A 20 10.52 28.89 -5.06
C ASP A 20 10.17 27.48 -5.58
N LEU A 21 9.14 27.40 -6.41
CA LEU A 21 8.62 26.16 -6.98
C LEU A 21 9.60 25.50 -7.97
N PHE A 22 10.43 26.29 -8.64
CA PHE A 22 11.32 25.86 -9.72
C PHE A 22 12.79 25.73 -9.27
N ALA A 23 13.10 26.12 -8.03
CA ALA A 23 14.41 25.89 -7.43
C ALA A 23 14.58 24.42 -6.99
N LEU A 24 15.83 23.94 -7.08
CA LEU A 24 16.24 22.68 -6.47
C LEU A 24 16.80 22.95 -5.07
N TYR A 25 16.28 22.24 -4.08
CA TYR A 25 16.74 22.31 -2.70
C TYR A 25 17.67 21.13 -2.41
N ALA A 26 18.64 21.30 -1.51
CA ALA A 26 19.73 20.32 -1.31
C ALA A 26 19.26 18.91 -0.91
N GLU A 27 18.09 18.80 -0.28
CA GLU A 27 17.51 17.53 0.16
C GLU A 27 16.52 16.95 -0.85
N ASN A 28 16.12 17.72 -1.87
CA ASN A 28 15.09 17.33 -2.83
C ASN A 28 15.70 16.81 -4.13
N THR A 29 15.21 15.67 -4.59
CA THR A 29 15.60 15.07 -5.89
C THR A 29 14.93 15.77 -7.09
N GLU A 30 13.83 16.47 -6.85
CA GLU A 30 13.06 17.21 -7.85
C GLU A 30 12.54 18.54 -7.30
N THR A 31 12.23 19.48 -8.19
CA THR A 31 11.63 20.78 -7.84
C THR A 31 10.20 20.60 -7.32
N TYR A 32 9.70 21.51 -6.47
CA TYR A 32 8.31 21.45 -6.01
C TYR A 32 7.29 21.54 -7.16
N ALA A 33 7.58 22.27 -8.23
CA ALA A 33 6.75 22.28 -9.44
C ALA A 33 6.60 20.87 -10.05
N LYS A 34 7.69 20.10 -10.06
CA LYS A 34 7.66 18.71 -10.53
C LYS A 34 6.89 17.79 -9.58
N MET A 35 7.00 18.02 -8.28
CA MET A 35 6.19 17.33 -7.28
C MET A 35 4.68 17.53 -7.50
N PHE A 36 4.23 18.73 -7.90
CA PHE A 36 2.83 18.98 -8.29
C PHE A 36 2.41 18.17 -9.51
N GLU A 37 3.23 18.13 -10.55
CA GLU A 37 2.97 17.29 -11.73
C GLU A 37 2.87 15.82 -11.34
N THR A 38 3.82 15.32 -10.56
CA THR A 38 3.86 13.92 -10.13
C THR A 38 2.67 13.58 -9.23
N CYS A 39 2.27 14.46 -8.32
CA CYS A 39 1.22 14.15 -7.34
C CYS A 39 -0.19 14.34 -7.91
N PHE A 40 -0.43 15.42 -8.66
CA PHE A 40 -1.77 15.88 -9.06
C PHE A 40 -2.01 15.91 -10.58
N ASP A 41 -1.02 15.51 -11.39
CA ASP A 41 -1.09 15.61 -12.87
C ASP A 41 -1.38 17.05 -13.34
N LEU A 42 -0.81 18.02 -12.62
CA LEU A 42 -1.01 19.45 -12.85
C LEU A 42 0.32 20.12 -13.20
N LYS A 43 0.35 20.82 -14.34
CA LYS A 43 1.50 21.64 -14.75
C LYS A 43 1.39 23.04 -14.15
N VAL A 44 2.38 23.42 -13.35
CA VAL A 44 2.45 24.76 -12.75
C VAL A 44 2.84 25.81 -13.81
N PRO A 45 2.03 26.86 -14.03
CA PRO A 45 2.40 27.97 -14.90
C PRO A 45 3.61 28.77 -14.37
N ASN A 46 4.50 29.23 -15.26
CA ASN A 46 5.73 29.96 -14.88
C ASN A 46 5.49 31.30 -14.13
N HIS A 47 4.27 31.86 -14.20
CA HIS A 47 3.91 33.09 -13.48
C HIS A 47 3.51 32.84 -12.02
N LEU A 48 3.41 31.57 -11.60
CA LEU A 48 3.18 31.16 -10.22
C LEU A 48 4.45 30.52 -9.69
N LYS A 49 5.23 31.31 -8.94
CA LYS A 49 6.59 30.90 -8.54
C LYS A 49 6.70 30.35 -7.13
N TYR A 50 5.68 30.50 -6.28
CA TYR A 50 5.86 30.32 -4.84
C TYR A 50 4.92 29.31 -4.20
N ILE A 51 5.43 28.64 -3.17
CA ILE A 51 4.70 27.76 -2.25
C ILE A 51 5.18 28.02 -0.82
N CYS A 52 4.30 28.03 0.17
CA CYS A 52 4.73 28.17 1.56
C CYS A 52 5.17 26.83 2.17
N SER A 53 6.02 26.88 3.20
CA SER A 53 6.52 25.70 3.93
C SER A 53 5.42 24.72 4.38
N ASP A 54 4.31 25.22 4.96
CA ASP A 54 3.18 24.37 5.36
C ASP A 54 2.62 23.55 4.19
N CYS A 55 2.56 24.16 3.00
CA CYS A 55 2.06 23.49 1.81
C CYS A 55 3.11 22.55 1.21
N VAL A 56 4.41 22.86 1.35
CA VAL A 56 5.51 21.94 1.04
C VAL A 56 5.40 20.67 1.87
N GLU A 57 5.21 20.78 3.19
CA GLU A 57 5.08 19.60 4.05
C GLU A 57 3.91 18.71 3.63
N HIS A 58 2.76 19.31 3.27
CA HIS A 58 1.62 18.55 2.79
C HIS A 58 1.89 17.87 1.44
N LEU A 59 2.61 18.55 0.54
CA LEU A 59 2.99 18.02 -0.76
C LEU A 59 3.93 16.81 -0.62
N GLU A 60 4.93 16.91 0.26
CA GLU A 60 5.86 15.81 0.55
C GLU A 60 5.14 14.61 1.17
N LYS A 61 4.24 14.85 2.14
CA LYS A 61 3.40 13.80 2.74
C LYS A 61 2.50 13.14 1.69
N ALA A 62 1.94 13.91 0.77
CA ALA A 62 1.10 13.39 -0.31
C ALA A 62 1.89 12.51 -1.29
N LEU A 63 3.12 12.91 -1.67
CA LEU A 63 4.01 12.09 -2.49
C LEU A 63 4.40 10.79 -1.81
N ALA A 64 4.78 10.85 -0.53
CA ALA A 64 5.12 9.66 0.25
C ALA A 64 3.93 8.69 0.33
N PHE A 65 2.73 9.23 0.61
CA PHE A 65 1.50 8.45 0.65
C PHE A 65 1.19 7.80 -0.70
N LYS A 66 1.26 8.56 -1.81
CA LYS A 66 1.06 8.04 -3.17
C LYS A 66 2.03 6.91 -3.48
N GLY A 67 3.31 7.07 -3.17
CA GLY A 67 4.34 6.05 -3.37
C GLY A 67 4.04 4.77 -2.58
N GLN A 68 3.67 4.92 -1.30
CA GLN A 68 3.29 3.80 -0.45
C GLN A 68 2.07 3.06 -1.00
N THR A 69 0.98 3.77 -1.31
CA THR A 69 -0.25 3.17 -1.84
C THR A 69 0.00 2.45 -3.15
N THR A 70 0.77 3.04 -4.07
CA THR A 70 1.09 2.43 -5.37
C THR A 70 1.88 1.14 -5.20
N LYS A 71 2.90 1.15 -4.31
CA LYS A 71 3.69 -0.05 -4.01
C LYS A 71 2.85 -1.15 -3.36
N SER A 72 2.06 -0.80 -2.36
CA SER A 72 1.17 -1.74 -1.68
C SER A 72 0.16 -2.36 -2.65
N LEU A 73 -0.43 -1.56 -3.55
CA LEU A 73 -1.39 -2.05 -4.53
C LEU A 73 -0.73 -3.04 -5.51
N SER A 74 0.46 -2.71 -6.03
CA SER A 74 1.22 -3.62 -6.90
C SER A 74 1.51 -4.95 -6.20
N MET A 75 1.95 -4.92 -4.94
CA MET A 75 2.18 -6.14 -4.16
C MET A 75 0.91 -6.98 -3.96
N LEU A 76 -0.19 -6.34 -3.60
CA LEU A 76 -1.47 -7.01 -3.40
C LEU A 76 -2.02 -7.63 -4.69
N GLN A 77 -1.79 -6.99 -5.83
CA GLN A 77 -2.14 -7.54 -7.14
C GLN A 77 -1.27 -8.75 -7.49
N HIS A 78 0.05 -8.67 -7.28
CA HIS A 78 0.95 -9.80 -7.50
C HIS A 78 0.60 -11.03 -6.64
N VAL A 79 0.25 -10.85 -5.36
CA VAL A 79 -0.18 -11.98 -4.50
C VAL A 79 -1.42 -12.67 -5.05
N LYS A 80 -2.39 -11.89 -5.55
CA LYS A 80 -3.61 -12.43 -6.15
C LYS A 80 -3.31 -13.23 -7.44
N ASP A 81 -2.38 -12.74 -8.25
CA ASP A 81 -2.02 -13.40 -9.50
C ASP A 81 -1.26 -14.72 -9.26
N GLU A 82 -0.45 -14.81 -8.21
CA GLU A 82 0.22 -16.05 -7.78
C GLU A 82 -0.76 -17.08 -7.17
N GLU A 83 -1.77 -16.64 -6.39
CA GLU A 83 -2.83 -17.52 -5.86
C GLU A 83 -3.64 -18.17 -7.00
N TYR A 84 -3.84 -17.46 -8.12
CA TYR A 84 -4.54 -18.00 -9.28
C TYR A 84 -3.72 -19.06 -10.05
N LEU A 85 -2.39 -19.06 -9.92
CA LEU A 85 -1.54 -20.09 -10.55
C LEU A 85 -1.58 -21.41 -9.79
N ASP A 86 -1.78 -21.40 -8.47
CA ASP A 86 -1.77 -22.61 -7.64
C ASP A 86 -2.97 -23.54 -7.94
N GLU A 87 -4.14 -22.96 -8.22
CA GLU A 87 -5.36 -23.72 -8.56
C GLU A 87 -5.27 -24.36 -9.97
N SER A 88 -4.58 -23.73 -10.92
CA SER A 88 -4.43 -24.26 -12.28
C SER A 88 -3.52 -25.50 -12.36
N ILE A 89 -2.57 -25.65 -11.43
CA ILE A 89 -1.66 -26.80 -11.38
C ILE A 89 -2.36 -28.04 -10.81
N LEU A 90 -3.32 -27.86 -9.90
CA LEU A 90 -4.09 -28.95 -9.30
C LEU A 90 -5.11 -29.56 -10.28
N GLU A 91 -5.70 -28.77 -11.18
CA GLU A 91 -6.66 -29.27 -12.18
C GLU A 91 -6.01 -30.10 -13.32
N GLU A 92 -4.76 -29.81 -13.70
CA GLU A 92 -4.05 -30.58 -14.74
C GLU A 92 -3.53 -31.95 -14.26
N ALA A 93 -3.37 -32.14 -12.95
CA ALA A 93 -2.97 -33.42 -12.36
C ALA A 93 -4.10 -34.46 -12.30
N GLU A 94 -5.37 -34.04 -12.43
CA GLU A 94 -6.54 -34.94 -12.41
C GLU A 94 -6.95 -35.42 -13.83
N GLY A 95 -6.33 -34.89 -14.88
CA GLY A 95 -6.64 -35.22 -16.29
C GLY A 95 -5.93 -36.44 -16.89
N SER A 96 -4.98 -37.08 -16.19
CA SER A 96 -4.27 -38.28 -16.65
C SER A 96 -4.54 -39.49 -15.77
N SER A 97 -5.81 -39.92 -15.69
CA SER A 97 -6.16 -41.26 -15.23
C SER A 97 -6.63 -42.12 -16.40
N SER A 98 -5.68 -42.78 -17.07
CA SER A 98 -5.93 -44.05 -17.73
C SER A 98 -4.87 -45.07 -17.28
N GLU A 99 -5.35 -46.18 -16.73
CA GLU A 99 -4.63 -47.42 -16.38
C GLU A 99 -4.00 -47.53 -14.98
N GLY A 100 -4.89 -47.58 -14.00
CA GLY A 100 -5.06 -48.72 -13.08
C GLY A 100 -3.82 -49.36 -12.45
N LYS A 101 -3.55 -49.04 -11.18
CA LYS A 101 -2.99 -49.99 -10.20
C LYS A 101 -3.70 -49.84 -8.85
N LYS A 102 -4.39 -50.92 -8.49
CA LYS A 102 -5.14 -51.16 -7.25
C LYS A 102 -4.21 -50.98 -6.04
N LEU A 103 -4.36 -49.88 -5.29
CA LEU A 103 -3.68 -49.71 -4.01
C LEU A 103 -4.48 -50.47 -2.93
N VAL A 104 -3.85 -51.48 -2.36
CA VAL A 104 -4.45 -52.36 -1.35
C VAL A 104 -4.55 -51.60 -0.03
N VAL A 105 -5.79 -51.42 0.45
CA VAL A 105 -6.11 -50.98 1.79
C VAL A 105 -5.62 -52.04 2.79
N LEU A 106 -4.51 -51.78 3.46
CA LEU A 106 -4.12 -52.52 4.65
C LEU A 106 -4.86 -51.94 5.85
N LYS A 107 -5.89 -52.68 6.27
CA LYS A 107 -6.52 -52.57 7.59
C LYS A 107 -5.45 -52.78 8.66
N ASN A 108 -5.15 -51.74 9.44
CA ASN A 108 -4.69 -51.94 10.82
C ASN A 108 -5.91 -51.87 11.73
N VAL A 109 -6.31 -53.02 12.25
CA VAL A 109 -7.28 -53.18 13.33
C VAL A 109 -6.49 -53.40 14.62
N GLY A 110 -6.89 -52.68 15.67
CA GLY A 110 -6.54 -52.89 17.08
C GLY A 110 -6.31 -51.55 17.78
N SER A 111 -6.91 -51.23 18.93
CA SER A 111 -7.92 -51.88 19.77
C SER A 111 -8.37 -50.83 20.80
N ASP A 112 -9.68 -50.76 21.04
CA ASP A 112 -10.44 -50.44 22.27
C ASP A 112 -9.98 -49.42 23.33
N GLY A 113 -10.97 -48.65 23.82
CA GLY A 113 -11.04 -48.03 25.15
C GLY A 113 -11.31 -46.53 25.10
N GLU A 114 -12.57 -46.08 24.96
CA GLU A 114 -13.51 -45.68 26.05
C GLU A 114 -13.19 -44.29 26.67
N ASP A 115 -14.18 -43.39 26.50
CA ASP A 115 -14.67 -42.29 27.34
C ASP A 115 -13.72 -41.40 28.20
N ASP A 116 -13.85 -40.08 28.03
CA ASP A 116 -14.30 -39.14 29.09
C ASP A 116 -13.97 -37.66 28.76
N ASP A 117 -14.98 -36.80 28.91
CA ASP A 117 -14.91 -35.33 28.92
C ASP A 117 -13.90 -34.79 29.94
N LEU A 118 -12.96 -33.91 29.56
CA LEU A 118 -12.34 -32.95 30.50
C LEU A 118 -11.93 -31.60 29.88
N ASP A 119 -12.44 -30.57 30.57
CA ASP A 119 -12.15 -29.13 30.59
C ASP A 119 -10.65 -28.78 30.57
N GLY A 120 -10.28 -27.76 29.80
CA GLY A 120 -8.89 -27.35 29.60
C GLY A 120 -8.72 -25.89 29.15
N LYS A 121 -9.22 -24.95 29.96
CA LYS A 121 -8.99 -23.51 29.87
C LYS A 121 -7.54 -23.15 29.55
N GLN A 122 -7.29 -22.40 28.48
CA GLN A 122 -6.22 -21.41 28.44
C GLN A 122 -6.79 -20.04 28.08
N ASN A 123 -6.86 -19.21 29.13
CA ASN A 123 -7.05 -17.77 29.06
C ASN A 123 -5.93 -17.10 28.27
N PHE A 124 -6.27 -16.29 27.28
CA PHE A 124 -5.59 -15.01 27.08
C PHE A 124 -6.63 -13.91 26.79
N LEU A 125 -7.23 -13.47 27.88
CA LEU A 125 -7.84 -12.17 28.06
C LEU A 125 -6.79 -11.07 27.76
N LYS A 126 -7.02 -10.25 26.74
CA LYS A 126 -7.49 -8.86 26.89
C LYS A 126 -7.32 -8.06 25.60
N SER A 127 -8.47 -7.63 25.09
CA SER A 127 -8.65 -6.45 24.26
C SER A 127 -7.88 -5.26 24.86
N SER A 128 -6.92 -4.71 24.12
CA SER A 128 -6.30 -3.43 24.46
C SER A 128 -6.92 -2.36 23.57
N SER A 129 -7.78 -1.57 24.20
CA SER A 129 -8.26 -0.27 23.77
C SER A 129 -7.10 0.70 23.51
N TYR A 130 -7.10 1.34 22.35
CA TYR A 130 -6.50 2.66 22.20
C TYR A 130 -7.62 3.64 21.87
N PHE A 131 -8.15 4.25 22.94
CA PHE A 131 -8.98 5.43 22.88
C PHE A 131 -8.06 6.65 22.97
N CYS A 132 -8.21 7.56 22.01
CA CYS A 132 -7.42 8.76 21.84
C CYS A 132 -7.84 9.81 22.90
N GLY A 133 -6.86 10.46 23.51
CA GLY A 133 -7.01 11.60 24.41
C GLY A 133 -5.74 12.43 24.39
#